data_AF-A0A388NP23-F1
#
_entry.id   AF-A0A388NP23-F1
#
_cell.length_a   1.000
_cell.length_b   1.000
_cell.length_c   1.000
_cell.angle_alpha   90.00
_cell.angle_beta   90.00
_cell.angle_gamma   90.00
#
_symmetry.space_group_name_H-M   'P 1'
#
loop_
_entity.id
_entity.type
_entity.pdbx_description
1 polymer ?
#
loop_
_entity_poly.entity_id
_entity_poly.type
_entity_poly.pdbx_seq_one_letter_code
_entity_poly.pdbx_strand_id
1 'polypeptide(L)'
;MNLETLSLVLAIVLIGWYLSFSASRLDRLHHRVETSWATLDSLLQQRAALAHQIVLVSNLDPATAYLISSSAAAARDANIVERSAAESVLSQALKLVQNATRDNSLQLPSEL
;
A
#
# COMPACT_ATOMS: atom_id res chain seq x y z
N MET A 1 -27.21 -17.91 50.82
CA MET A 1 -26.86 -17.30 49.52
C MET A 1 -28.17 -17.02 48.81
N ASN A 2 -28.45 -15.75 48.53
CA ASN A 2 -29.74 -15.32 48.02
C ASN A 2 -29.79 -15.63 46.52
N LEU A 3 -30.94 -16.03 45.99
CA LEU A 3 -31.09 -16.35 44.56
C LEU A 3 -30.67 -15.17 43.67
N GLU A 4 -30.87 -13.94 44.16
CA GLU A 4 -30.44 -12.69 43.53
C GLU A 4 -28.91 -12.57 43.42
N THR A 5 -28.17 -12.98 44.46
CA THR A 5 -26.70 -12.96 44.39
C THR A 5 -26.17 -13.98 43.38
N LEU A 6 -26.86 -15.12 43.24
CA LEU A 6 -26.49 -16.17 42.28
C LEU A 6 -26.75 -15.70 40.83
N SER A 7 -27.90 -15.07 40.57
CA SER A 7 -28.22 -14.56 39.23
C SER A 7 -27.28 -13.44 38.79
N LEU A 8 -26.89 -12.55 39.72
CA LEU A 8 -25.94 -11.48 39.44
C LEU A 8 -24.54 -12.02 39.12
N VAL A 9 -24.05 -12.99 39.90
CA VAL A 9 -22.77 -13.66 39.62
C VAL A 9 -22.82 -14.37 38.26
N LEU A 10 -23.91 -15.07 37.96
CA LEU A 10 -24.08 -15.75 36.67
C LEU A 10 -24.07 -14.76 35.49
N ALA A 11 -24.76 -13.63 35.61
CA ALA A 11 -24.78 -12.59 34.59
C ALA A 11 -23.38 -12.01 34.33
N ILE A 12 -22.61 -11.74 35.38
CA ILE A 12 -21.23 -11.24 35.27
C ILE A 12 -20.34 -12.25 34.56
N VAL A 13 -20.43 -13.54 34.92
CA VAL A 13 -19.66 -14.62 34.27
C VAL A 13 -20.01 -14.73 32.78
N LEU A 14 -21.30 -14.66 32.43
CA LEU A 14 -21.74 -14.70 31.03
C LEU A 14 -21.25 -13.49 30.22
N ILE A 15 -21.27 -12.29 30.80
CA ILE A 15 -20.75 -11.08 30.15
C ILE A 15 -19.23 -11.19 29.95
N GLY A 16 -18.50 -11.65 30.96
CA GLY A 16 -17.05 -11.87 30.87
C GLY A 16 -16.70 -12.92 29.81
N TRP A 17 -17.44 -14.02 29.76
CA TRP A 17 -17.31 -15.05 28.73
C TRP A 17 -17.56 -14.47 27.32
N TYR A 18 -18.65 -13.72 27.16
CA TYR A 18 -19.00 -13.10 25.89
C TYR A 18 -17.93 -12.11 25.41
N LEU A 19 -17.42 -11.26 26.30
CA LEU A 19 -16.31 -10.35 25.99
C LEU A 19 -15.03 -11.09 25.61
N SER A 20 -14.68 -12.15 26.34
CA SER A 20 -13.51 -12.98 26.05
C SER A 20 -13.61 -13.67 24.68
N PHE A 21 -14.81 -14.16 24.34
CA PHE A 21 -15.10 -14.73 23.03
C PHE A 21 -15.06 -13.66 21.91
N SER A 22 -15.60 -12.46 22.17
CA SER A 22 -15.61 -11.35 21.22
C SER A 22 -14.20 -10.81 20.96
N ALA A 23 -13.37 -10.69 22.00
CA ALA A 23 -11.96 -10.32 21.91
C ALA A 23 -11.17 -11.34 21.06
N SER A 24 -11.39 -12.64 21.29
CA SER A 24 -10.77 -13.71 20.51
C SER A 24 -11.16 -13.69 19.02
N ARG A 25 -12.32 -13.12 18.68
CA ARG A 25 -12.77 -12.95 17.28
C ARG A 25 -12.18 -11.70 16.64
N LEU A 26 -12.01 -10.62 17.40
CA LEU A 26 -11.41 -9.36 16.93
C LEU A 26 -9.91 -9.52 16.65
N ASP A 27 -9.22 -10.33 17.47
CA ASP A 27 -7.80 -10.65 17.33
C ASP A 27 -7.48 -11.32 15.98
N ARG A 28 -8.34 -12.26 15.56
CA ARG A 28 -8.22 -12.91 14.23
C ARG A 28 -8.42 -11.94 13.07
N LEU A 29 -9.18 -10.87 13.24
CA LEU A 29 -9.35 -9.85 12.19
C LEU A 29 -8.13 -8.92 12.16
N HIS A 30 -7.60 -8.56 13.33
CA HIS A 30 -6.39 -7.74 13.44
C HIS A 30 -5.19 -8.40 12.77
N HIS A 31 -4.92 -9.67 13.06
CA HIS A 31 -3.81 -10.38 12.44
C HIS A 31 -3.91 -10.44 10.90
N ARG A 32 -5.10 -10.66 10.37
CA ARG A 32 -5.30 -10.68 8.91
C ARG A 32 -5.09 -9.30 8.28
N VAL A 33 -5.53 -8.26 8.97
CA VAL A 33 -5.33 -6.88 8.56
C VAL A 33 -3.84 -6.54 8.59
N GLU A 34 -3.15 -6.81 9.69
CA GLU A 34 -1.69 -6.61 9.86
C GLU A 34 -0.87 -7.31 8.77
N THR A 35 -1.15 -8.59 8.48
CA THR A 35 -0.44 -9.31 7.43
C THR A 35 -0.70 -8.71 6.05
N SER A 36 -1.94 -8.25 5.78
CA SER A 36 -2.29 -7.64 4.50
C SER A 36 -1.59 -6.29 4.33
N TRP A 37 -1.53 -5.47 5.38
CA TRP A 37 -0.78 -4.21 5.37
C TRP A 37 0.71 -4.43 5.13
N ALA A 38 1.33 -5.41 5.80
CA ALA A 38 2.74 -5.71 5.62
C ALA A 38 3.08 -6.14 4.18
N THR A 39 2.26 -7.02 3.60
CA THR A 39 2.45 -7.44 2.20
C THR A 39 2.26 -6.28 1.21
N LEU A 40 1.22 -5.45 1.40
CA LEU A 40 0.98 -4.27 0.56
C LEU A 40 2.14 -3.28 0.65
N ASP A 41 2.63 -3.01 1.86
CA ASP A 41 3.76 -2.11 2.08
C ASP A 41 5.03 -2.56 1.33
N SER A 42 5.34 -3.86 1.42
CA SER A 42 6.52 -4.44 0.75
C SER A 42 6.46 -4.30 -0.79
N LEU A 43 5.28 -4.47 -1.39
CA LEU A 43 5.10 -4.34 -2.84
C LEU A 43 5.23 -2.88 -3.31
N LEU A 44 4.74 -1.93 -2.52
CA LEU A 44 4.85 -0.50 -2.84
C LEU A 44 6.31 -0.03 -2.74
N GLN A 45 7.04 -0.46 -1.71
CA GLN A 45 8.47 -0.17 -1.57
C GLN A 45 9.28 -0.73 -2.75
N GLN A 46 8.98 -1.97 -3.20
CA GLN A 46 9.62 -2.56 -4.37
C GLN A 46 9.33 -1.76 -5.65
N ARG A 47 8.10 -1.27 -5.81
CA ARG A 47 7.69 -0.51 -6.99
C ARG A 47 8.39 0.84 -7.07
N ALA A 48 8.52 1.55 -5.95
CA ALA A 48 9.28 2.79 -5.87
C ALA A 48 10.78 2.56 -6.16
N ALA A 49 11.37 1.48 -5.66
CA ALA A 49 12.76 1.11 -5.94
C ALA A 49 12.99 0.79 -7.43
N LEU A 50 12.07 0.07 -8.06
CA LEU A 50 12.11 -0.22 -9.50
C LEU A 50 11.98 1.04 -10.34
N ALA A 51 11.10 1.99 -9.98
CA ALA A 51 10.99 3.27 -10.67
C ALA A 51 12.32 4.04 -10.65
N HIS A 52 13.03 4.01 -9.52
CA HIS A 52 14.37 4.60 -9.39
C HIS A 52 15.42 3.89 -10.27
N GLN A 53 15.40 2.56 -10.31
CA GLN A 53 16.29 1.79 -11.18
C GLN A 53 16.02 2.04 -12.66
N ILE A 54 14.75 2.21 -13.05
CA ILE A 54 14.39 2.57 -14.42
C ILE A 54 15.04 3.90 -14.78
N VAL A 55 14.96 4.93 -13.95
CA VAL A 55 15.61 6.24 -14.20
C VAL A 55 17.13 6.10 -14.39
N LEU A 56 17.79 5.22 -13.63
CA LEU A 56 19.24 4.98 -13.74
C LEU A 56 19.64 4.28 -15.05
N VAL A 57 18.80 3.37 -15.56
CA VAL A 57 19.11 2.56 -16.74
C VAL A 57 18.60 3.21 -18.04
N SER A 58 17.52 3.98 -17.96
CA SER A 58 16.95 4.66 -19.12
C SER A 58 17.62 6.01 -19.35
N ASN A 59 18.10 6.26 -20.57
CA ASN A 59 18.69 7.53 -20.98
C ASN A 59 17.59 8.59 -21.19
N LEU A 60 16.84 8.88 -20.13
CA LEU A 60 15.73 9.83 -20.12
C LEU A 60 16.27 11.27 -20.05
N ASP A 61 15.48 12.19 -20.59
CA ASP A 61 15.74 13.62 -20.42
C ASP A 61 15.80 14.00 -18.91
N PRO A 62 16.76 14.84 -18.47
CA PRO A 62 16.96 15.18 -17.06
C PRO A 62 15.72 15.70 -16.35
N ALA A 63 14.82 16.42 -17.04
CA ALA A 63 13.57 16.88 -16.43
C ALA A 63 12.60 15.71 -16.14
N THR A 64 12.51 14.76 -17.06
CA THR A 64 11.68 13.56 -16.89
C THR A 64 12.23 12.64 -15.79
N ALA A 65 13.55 12.46 -15.75
CA ALA A 65 14.22 11.71 -14.68
C ALA A 65 13.95 12.32 -13.29
N TYR A 66 14.00 13.65 -13.18
CA TYR A 66 13.69 14.37 -11.94
C TYR A 66 12.22 14.22 -11.51
N LEU A 67 11.27 14.28 -12.45
CA LEU A 67 9.84 14.09 -12.16
C LEU A 67 9.53 12.67 -11.65
N ILE A 68 10.15 11.64 -12.23
CA ILE A 68 9.97 10.26 -11.73
C ILE A 68 10.61 10.09 -10.36
N SER A 69 11.84 10.60 -10.18
CA SER A 69 12.54 10.46 -8.90
C SER A 69 11.80 11.19 -7.77
N SER A 70 11.30 12.40 -8.00
CA SER A 70 10.53 13.15 -7.00
C SER A 70 9.18 12.50 -6.69
N SER A 71 8.45 12.01 -7.69
CA SER A 71 7.19 11.27 -7.46
C SER A 71 7.40 9.92 -6.78
N ALA A 72 8.51 9.21 -7.06
CA ALA A 72 8.88 7.97 -6.39
C ALA A 72 9.28 8.21 -4.92
N ALA A 73 10.03 9.27 -4.64
CA ALA A 73 10.35 9.67 -3.28
C ALA A 73 9.07 10.06 -2.50
N ALA A 74 8.17 10.83 -3.12
CA ALA A 74 6.89 11.20 -2.51
C ALA A 74 6.01 9.96 -2.23
N ALA A 75 5.96 8.97 -3.13
CA ALA A 75 5.23 7.73 -2.89
C ALA A 75 5.84 6.88 -1.75
N ARG A 76 7.17 6.91 -1.62
CA ARG A 76 7.89 6.20 -0.54
C ARG A 76 7.63 6.81 0.84
N ASP A 77 7.65 8.14 0.92
CA ASP A 77 7.55 8.86 2.19
C ASP A 77 6.09 9.19 2.57
N ALA A 78 5.11 8.93 1.70
CA ALA A 78 3.69 9.21 1.95
C ALA A 78 3.10 8.37 3.09
N ASN A 79 2.40 9.05 3.99
CA ASN A 79 1.62 8.42 5.07
C ASN A 79 0.39 7.68 4.51
N ILE A 80 -0.22 6.78 5.30
CA ILE A 80 -1.35 5.92 4.91
C ILE A 80 -2.51 6.67 4.24
N VAL A 81 -2.77 7.90 4.67
CA VAL A 81 -3.86 8.74 4.15
C VAL A 81 -3.53 9.31 2.77
N GLU A 82 -2.28 9.71 2.55
CA GLU A 82 -1.81 10.37 1.33
C GLU A 82 -1.22 9.39 0.31
N ARG A 83 -0.94 8.16 0.74
CA ARG A 83 -0.33 7.08 -0.06
C ARG A 83 -1.04 6.82 -1.37
N SER A 84 -2.37 6.76 -1.37
CA SER A 84 -3.16 6.51 -2.58
C SER A 84 -2.95 7.62 -3.64
N ALA A 85 -2.92 8.88 -3.19
CA ALA A 85 -2.69 10.01 -4.07
C ALA A 85 -1.25 10.00 -4.61
N ALA A 86 -0.26 9.76 -3.76
CA ALA A 86 1.15 9.70 -4.15
C ALA A 86 1.44 8.57 -5.15
N GLU A 87 0.87 7.37 -4.93
CA GLU A 87 0.96 6.23 -5.85
C GLU A 87 0.32 6.52 -7.21
N SER A 88 -0.82 7.23 -7.22
CA SER A 88 -1.48 7.66 -8.45
C SER A 88 -0.58 8.57 -9.28
N VAL A 89 0.08 9.54 -8.62
CA VAL A 89 1.04 10.46 -9.28
C VAL A 89 2.24 9.70 -9.85
N LEU A 90 2.86 8.79 -9.09
CA LEU A 90 3.95 7.95 -9.57
C LEU A 90 3.51 7.11 -10.79
N SER A 91 2.33 6.50 -10.72
CA SER A 91 1.80 5.68 -11.82
C SER A 91 1.49 6.51 -13.07
N GLN A 92 1.07 7.78 -12.92
CA GLN A 92 0.91 8.71 -14.03
C GLN A 92 2.26 9.11 -14.64
N ALA A 93 3.27 9.42 -13.82
CA ALA A 93 4.62 9.74 -14.28
C ALA A 93 5.25 8.59 -15.07
N LEU A 94 5.14 7.35 -14.58
CA LEU A 94 5.58 6.15 -15.29
C LEU A 94 4.83 5.95 -16.62
N LYS A 95 3.52 6.24 -16.65
CA LYS A 95 2.71 6.12 -17.87
C LYS A 95 3.11 7.14 -18.94
N LEU A 96 3.47 8.37 -18.55
CA LEU A 96 3.99 9.39 -19.47
C LEU A 96 5.30 8.91 -20.12
N VAL A 97 6.20 8.32 -19.33
CA VAL A 97 7.47 7.78 -19.83
C VAL A 97 7.26 6.58 -20.73
N GLN A 98 6.40 5.64 -20.33
CA GLN A 98 6.03 4.49 -21.16
C GLN A 98 5.46 4.93 -22.51
N ASN A 99 4.56 5.92 -22.52
CA ASN A 99 3.99 6.46 -23.76
C ASN A 99 5.06 7.13 -24.62
N ALA A 100 5.94 7.95 -24.03
CA ALA A 100 7.04 8.59 -24.75
C ALA A 100 8.01 7.56 -25.37
N THR A 101 8.36 6.50 -24.64
CA THR A 101 9.18 5.40 -25.18
C THR A 101 8.45 4.62 -26.27
N ARG A 102 7.14 4.38 -26.09
CA ARG A 102 6.30 3.69 -27.07
C ARG A 102 6.21 4.49 -28.38
N ASP A 103 5.94 5.78 -28.31
CA ASP A 103 5.86 6.64 -29.49
C ASP A 103 7.19 6.71 -30.24
N ASN A 104 8.31 6.74 -29.52
CA ASN A 104 9.66 6.65 -30.10
C ASN A 104 9.89 5.27 -30.77
N SER A 105 9.41 4.17 -30.18
CA SER A 105 9.47 2.83 -30.80
C SER A 105 8.53 2.65 -32.00
N LEU A 106 7.47 3.46 -32.11
CA LEU A 106 6.60 3.51 -33.29
C LEU A 106 7.21 4.35 -34.42
N GLN A 107 8.18 5.22 -34.10
CA GLN A 107 9.08 5.87 -35.06
C GLN A 107 10.25 4.94 -35.41
N LEU A 108 9.94 3.73 -35.89
CA LEU A 108 10.94 2.95 -36.63
C LEU A 108 11.13 3.65 -37.98
N PRO A 109 12.36 3.99 -38.40
CA PRO A 109 12.63 4.28 -39.80
C PRO A 109 12.15 3.08 -40.63
N SER A 110 11.16 3.31 -41.48
CA SER A 110 10.71 2.37 -42.51
C SER A 110 11.72 2.25 -43.66
N GLU A 111 13.02 2.40 -43.37
CA GLU A 111 14.10 2.46 -44.35
C GLU A 111 15.19 1.47 -43.93
N LEU A 112 14.90 0.19 -44.15
CA LEU A 112 15.84 -0.80 -44.70
C LEU A 112 15.07 -1.73 -45.64
#